data_AF-C1K6P3-F1
#
_entry.id   AF-C1K6P3-F1
#
_cell.length_a   1.000
_cell.length_b   1.000
_cell.length_c   1.000
_cell.angle_alpha   90.00
_cell.angle_beta   90.00
_cell.angle_gamma   90.00
#
_symmetry.space_group_name_H-M   'P 1'
#
loop_
_entity.id
_entity.type
_entity.pdbx_description
1 polymer ?
#
loop_
_entity_poly.entity_id
_entity_poly.type
_entity_poly.pdbx_seq_one_letter_code
_entity_poly.pdbx_strand_id
1 'polypeptide(L)'
;QLDVSETKAHVGLVQYSSSVKQEFPLGRYNNKKDLKDAVKKMAYMERGTMTGQALRYLTDSSFAPAGGARPGVAKVGIVFTDGRSQDYIGDAAKKAKEQGFKMFAVGV
;
A
#
# COMPACT_ATOMS: atom_id res chain seq x y z
N GLN A 1 13.93 11.65 -3.39
CA GLN A 1 13.98 11.22 -1.97
C GLN A 1 12.64 11.58 -1.32
N LEU A 2 12.01 10.72 -0.50
CA LEU A 2 10.70 11.00 0.11
C LEU A 2 10.86 11.76 1.44
N ASP A 3 10.13 12.86 1.60
CA ASP A 3 10.12 13.71 2.80
C ASP A 3 8.90 13.37 3.68
N VAL A 4 9.14 12.52 4.69
CA VAL A 4 8.11 11.96 5.57
C VAL A 4 7.94 12.84 6.80
N SER A 5 6.75 13.43 6.95
CA SER A 5 6.40 14.30 8.08
C SER A 5 4.88 14.42 8.24
N GLU A 6 4.43 15.07 9.33
CA GLU A 6 3.01 15.34 9.59
C GLU A 6 2.33 16.11 8.46
N THR A 7 3.04 17.03 7.81
CA THR A 7 2.46 17.90 6.79
C THR A 7 2.77 17.45 5.36
N LYS A 8 3.85 16.68 5.15
CA LYS A 8 4.33 16.26 3.83
C LYS A 8 3.90 14.84 3.47
N ALA A 9 4.81 13.92 3.17
CA ALA A 9 4.44 12.58 2.73
C ALA A 9 4.01 11.71 3.90
N HIS A 10 2.83 11.07 3.77
CA HIS A 10 2.35 10.04 4.67
C HIS A 10 2.56 8.68 4.01
N VAL A 11 3.18 7.74 4.73
CA VAL A 11 3.48 6.40 4.22
C VAL A 11 2.78 5.37 5.09
N GLY A 12 2.13 4.42 4.43
CA GLY A 12 1.54 3.22 5.00
C GLY A 12 2.15 2.00 4.34
N LEU A 13 2.06 0.85 5.00
CA LEU A 13 2.57 -0.41 4.48
C LEU A 13 1.54 -1.51 4.70
N VAL A 14 1.26 -2.21 3.60
CA VAL A 14 0.42 -3.39 3.56
C VAL A 14 1.25 -4.49 2.92
N GLN A 15 1.32 -5.64 3.58
CA GLN A 15 1.90 -6.86 3.06
C GLN A 15 0.80 -7.79 2.60
N TYR A 16 1.08 -8.60 1.58
CA TYR A 16 0.11 -9.58 1.09
C TYR A 16 0.79 -10.90 0.71
N SER A 17 0.05 -11.98 0.88
CA SER A 17 0.37 -13.32 0.37
C SER A 17 -0.95 -14.01 -0.04
N SER A 18 -1.39 -15.03 0.68
CA SER A 18 -2.75 -15.61 0.64
C SER A 18 -3.77 -14.74 1.39
N SER A 19 -3.31 -13.77 2.16
CA SER A 19 -4.14 -12.77 2.85
C SER A 19 -3.47 -11.40 2.80
N VAL A 20 -4.18 -10.36 3.26
CA VAL A 20 -3.67 -9.00 3.35
C VAL A 20 -3.48 -8.62 4.81
N LYS A 21 -2.31 -8.05 5.14
CA LYS A 21 -1.97 -7.56 6.47
C LYS A 21 -1.52 -6.11 6.41
N GLN A 22 -2.18 -5.24 7.15
CA GLN A 22 -1.69 -3.88 7.36
C GLN A 22 -0.59 -3.91 8.41
N GLU A 23 0.65 -3.58 8.01
CA GLU A 23 1.75 -3.39 8.95
C GLU A 23 1.62 -2.06 9.69
N PHE A 24 1.25 -1.00 8.96
CA PHE A 24 0.87 0.28 9.55
C PHE A 24 0.10 1.16 8.55
N PRO A 25 -0.87 1.98 9.04
CA PRO A 25 -1.65 2.88 8.19
C PRO A 25 -0.84 4.10 7.74
N LEU A 26 -1.40 4.88 6.81
CA LEU A 26 -0.82 6.15 6.39
C LEU A 26 -0.71 7.10 7.58
N GLY A 27 0.40 7.84 7.66
CA GLY A 27 0.60 8.86 8.69
C GLY A 27 0.93 8.31 10.08
N ARG A 28 1.09 6.99 10.23
CA ARG A 28 1.51 6.37 11.51
C ARG A 28 2.90 6.87 11.97
N TYR A 29 3.79 7.14 11.02
CA TYR A 29 5.15 7.61 11.26
C TYR A 29 5.37 8.95 10.54
N ASN A 30 5.86 9.92 11.31
CA ASN A 30 6.10 11.30 10.84
C ASN A 30 7.60 11.62 10.70
N ASN A 31 8.45 10.60 10.66
CA ASN A 31 9.85 10.74 10.33
C ASN A 31 10.39 9.48 9.64
N LYS A 32 11.44 9.67 8.85
CA LYS A 32 12.02 8.62 8.02
C LYS A 32 12.73 7.52 8.82
N LYS A 33 13.25 7.84 10.01
CA LYS A 33 13.98 6.88 10.83
C LYS A 33 13.02 5.81 11.35
N ASP A 34 11.94 6.21 12.00
CA ASP A 34 10.98 5.30 12.59
C ASP A 34 10.22 4.50 11.52
N LEU A 35 9.90 5.13 10.39
CA LEU A 35 9.34 4.45 9.23
C LEU A 35 10.25 3.30 8.76
N LYS A 36 11.56 3.56 8.61
CA LYS A 36 12.52 2.53 8.19
C LYS A 36 12.66 1.43 9.23
N ASP A 37 12.68 1.79 10.51
CA ASP A 37 12.78 0.82 11.60
C ASP A 37 11.54 -0.07 11.67
N ALA A 38 10.35 0.47 11.36
CA ALA A 38 9.11 -0.30 11.24
C ALA A 38 9.14 -1.27 10.06
N VAL A 39 9.58 -0.82 8.88
CA VAL A 39 9.73 -1.69 7.69
C VAL A 39 10.65 -2.87 7.98
N LYS A 40 11.78 -2.64 8.66
CA LYS A 40 12.74 -3.70 9.03
C LYS A 40 12.18 -4.75 10.01
N LYS A 41 11.12 -4.42 10.75
CA LYS A 41 10.48 -5.31 11.72
C LYS A 41 9.34 -6.13 11.11
N MET A 42 8.97 -5.87 9.86
CA MET A 42 7.95 -6.63 9.16
C MET A 42 8.36 -8.11 9.06
N ALA A 43 7.48 -9.00 9.47
CA ALA A 43 7.70 -10.44 9.35
C ALA A 43 7.26 -10.92 7.96
N TYR A 44 7.99 -11.87 7.39
CA TYR A 44 7.60 -12.47 6.11
C TYR A 44 6.25 -13.18 6.22
N MET A 45 5.37 -12.96 5.24
CA MET A 45 4.11 -13.69 5.09
C MET A 45 4.32 -14.82 4.08
N GLU A 46 4.09 -16.05 4.51
CA GLU A 46 4.23 -17.20 3.62
C GLU A 46 3.04 -17.35 2.66
N ARG A 47 3.30 -18.05 1.56
CA ARG A 47 2.36 -18.66 0.61
C ARG A 47 1.46 -17.71 -0.18
N GLY A 48 1.49 -17.91 -1.49
CA GLY A 48 0.51 -17.36 -2.42
C GLY A 48 0.68 -15.88 -2.70
N THR A 49 -0.02 -15.42 -3.74
CA THR A 49 0.17 -14.08 -4.31
C THR A 49 -1.19 -13.52 -4.72
N MET A 50 -1.95 -13.01 -3.74
CA MET A 50 -3.30 -12.44 -3.92
C MET A 50 -3.24 -10.93 -4.15
N THR A 51 -2.64 -10.52 -5.27
CA THR A 51 -2.44 -9.09 -5.61
C THR A 51 -3.77 -8.37 -5.82
N GLY A 52 -4.79 -9.03 -6.35
CA GLY A 52 -6.11 -8.43 -6.54
C GLY A 52 -6.76 -8.07 -5.22
N GLN A 53 -6.68 -8.95 -4.22
CA GLN A 53 -7.12 -8.67 -2.86
C GLN A 53 -6.35 -7.53 -2.22
N ALA A 54 -5.03 -7.48 -2.40
CA ALA A 54 -4.19 -6.39 -1.91
C ALA A 54 -4.57 -5.04 -2.54
N LEU A 55 -4.82 -5.01 -3.85
CA LEU A 55 -5.29 -3.82 -4.55
C LEU A 55 -6.67 -3.35 -4.05
N ARG A 56 -7.61 -4.27 -3.80
CA ARG A 56 -8.91 -3.92 -3.20
C ARG A 56 -8.74 -3.31 -1.81
N TYR A 57 -7.90 -3.89 -0.97
CA TYR A 57 -7.61 -3.35 0.36
C TYR A 57 -7.01 -1.94 0.28
N LEU A 58 -6.12 -1.73 -0.69
CA LEU A 58 -5.50 -0.43 -0.91
C LEU A 58 -6.53 0.62 -1.34
N THR A 59 -7.42 0.30 -2.28
CA THR A 59 -8.47 1.23 -2.76
C THR A 59 -9.56 1.48 -1.72
N ASP A 60 -9.95 0.47 -0.96
CA ASP A 60 -11.17 0.50 -0.15
C ASP A 60 -10.90 0.84 1.31
N SER A 61 -9.67 0.60 1.78
CA SER A 61 -9.28 0.80 3.18
C SER A 61 -8.10 1.74 3.32
N SER A 62 -6.95 1.45 2.70
CA SER A 62 -5.73 2.25 2.90
C SER A 62 -5.90 3.69 2.42
N PHE A 63 -6.57 3.88 1.28
CA PHE A 63 -6.83 5.21 0.71
C PHE A 63 -8.14 5.87 1.17
N ALA A 64 -8.83 5.26 2.14
CA ALA A 64 -9.93 5.90 2.83
C ALA A 64 -9.42 6.85 3.94
N PRO A 65 -10.22 7.85 4.37
CA PRO A 65 -9.87 8.69 5.51
C PRO A 65 -9.54 7.90 6.79
N ALA A 66 -10.26 6.80 7.02
CA ALA A 66 -10.00 5.89 8.15
C ALA A 66 -8.64 5.17 8.06
N GLY A 67 -8.08 5.02 6.85
CA GLY A 67 -6.73 4.49 6.61
C GLY A 67 -5.62 5.55 6.71
N GLY A 68 -5.96 6.79 7.06
CA GLY A 68 -5.02 7.92 7.17
C GLY A 68 -4.84 8.72 5.88
N ALA A 69 -5.64 8.44 4.84
CA ALA A 69 -5.57 9.20 3.60
C ALA A 69 -6.18 10.59 3.75
N ARG A 70 -5.51 11.61 3.20
CA ARG A 70 -5.97 13.00 3.29
C ARG A 70 -6.80 13.42 2.07
N PRO A 71 -7.87 14.21 2.25
CA PRO A 71 -8.62 14.80 1.15
C PRO A 71 -7.72 15.79 0.37
N GLY A 72 -7.93 15.89 -0.94
CA GLY A 72 -7.13 16.78 -1.81
C GLY A 72 -5.66 16.39 -2.02
N VAL A 73 -5.15 15.35 -1.35
CA VAL A 73 -3.78 14.86 -1.50
C VAL A 73 -3.73 13.68 -2.48
N ALA A 74 -2.76 13.71 -3.39
CA ALA A 74 -2.50 12.65 -4.34
C ALA A 74 -2.21 11.32 -3.62
N LYS A 75 -2.88 10.25 -4.08
CA LYS A 75 -2.72 8.89 -3.55
C LYS A 75 -1.86 8.09 -4.51
N VAL A 76 -0.79 7.51 -3.97
CA VAL A 76 0.22 6.78 -4.75
C VAL A 76 0.38 5.39 -4.16
N GLY A 77 0.03 4.37 -4.93
CA GLY A 77 0.25 2.96 -4.58
C GLY A 77 1.46 2.40 -5.32
N ILE A 78 2.34 1.71 -4.60
CA ILE A 78 3.50 1.02 -5.17
C ILE A 78 3.38 -0.45 -4.78
N VAL A 79 3.18 -1.31 -5.77
CA VAL A 79 3.05 -2.76 -5.59
C VAL A 79 4.39 -3.42 -5.90
N PHE A 80 4.94 -4.15 -4.93
CA PHE A 80 6.12 -4.99 -5.11
C PHE A 80 5.68 -6.44 -5.25
N THR A 81 6.06 -7.11 -6.33
CA THR A 81 5.66 -8.49 -6.62
C THR A 81 6.77 -9.22 -7.36
N ASP A 82 6.93 -10.52 -7.11
CA ASP A 82 7.95 -11.39 -7.71
C ASP A 82 7.37 -12.27 -8.85
N GLY A 83 6.06 -12.23 -9.07
CA GLY A 83 5.42 -13.11 -10.04
C GLY A 83 3.98 -12.79 -10.35
N ARG A 84 3.32 -13.79 -10.93
CA ARG A 84 1.93 -13.73 -11.39
C ARG A 84 0.96 -13.85 -10.20
N SER A 85 -0.04 -12.96 -10.15
CA SER A 85 -1.13 -13.07 -9.19
C SER A 85 -1.93 -14.36 -9.37
N GLN A 86 -2.38 -14.95 -8.27
CA GLN A 86 -3.26 -16.12 -8.24
C GLN A 86 -4.74 -15.77 -8.26
N ASP A 87 -5.07 -14.48 -8.16
CA ASP A 87 -6.42 -13.94 -8.24
C ASP A 87 -6.57 -12.89 -9.34
N TYR A 88 -7.83 -12.58 -9.68
CA TYR A 88 -8.15 -11.57 -10.69
C TYR A 88 -7.92 -10.15 -10.15
N ILE A 89 -7.07 -9.41 -10.85
CA ILE A 89 -6.65 -8.05 -10.48
C ILE A 89 -7.44 -6.95 -11.19
N GLY A 90 -8.14 -7.26 -12.28
CA GLY A 90 -8.63 -6.27 -13.25
C GLY A 90 -9.60 -5.25 -12.65
N ASP A 91 -10.57 -5.70 -11.86
CA ASP A 91 -11.58 -4.78 -11.27
C ASP A 91 -10.94 -3.82 -10.27
N ALA A 92 -10.01 -4.30 -9.45
CA ALA A 92 -9.33 -3.49 -8.44
C ALA A 92 -8.40 -2.45 -9.10
N ALA A 93 -7.67 -2.86 -10.14
CA ALA A 93 -6.83 -1.97 -10.92
C ALA A 93 -7.67 -0.91 -11.67
N LYS A 94 -8.80 -1.31 -12.25
CA LYS A 94 -9.75 -0.41 -12.90
C LYS A 94 -10.31 0.61 -11.89
N LYS A 95 -10.76 0.16 -10.73
CA LYS A 95 -11.25 1.03 -9.64
C LYS A 95 -10.20 2.05 -9.21
N ALA A 96 -8.95 1.61 -9.01
CA ALA A 96 -7.86 2.51 -8.64
C ALA A 96 -7.64 3.61 -9.70
N LYS A 97 -7.69 3.24 -10.98
CA LYS A 97 -7.58 4.19 -12.10
C LYS A 97 -8.74 5.18 -12.14
N GLU A 98 -9.97 4.70 -12.00
CA GLU A 98 -11.19 5.54 -12.00
C GLU A 98 -11.22 6.51 -10.82
N GLN A 99 -10.65 6.13 -9.67
CA GLN A 99 -10.50 7.00 -8.49
C GLN A 99 -9.31 7.97 -8.59
N GLY A 100 -8.55 7.95 -9.69
CA GLY A 100 -7.42 8.84 -9.92
C GLY A 100 -6.18 8.51 -9.10
N PHE A 101 -6.06 7.28 -8.59
CA PHE A 101 -4.87 6.85 -7.84
C PHE A 101 -3.72 6.56 -8.80
N LYS A 102 -2.52 7.02 -8.44
CA LYS A 102 -1.30 6.71 -9.21
C LYS A 102 -0.77 5.37 -8.74
N MET A 103 -0.78 4.38 -9.62
CA MET A 103 -0.33 3.02 -9.30
C MET A 103 0.96 2.70 -10.05
N PHE A 104 1.94 2.15 -9.34
CA PHE A 104 3.20 1.67 -9.89
C PHE A 104 3.40 0.21 -9.49
N ALA A 105 3.96 -0.59 -10.40
CA ALA A 105 4.34 -1.97 -10.13
C ALA A 105 5.86 -2.11 -10.24
N VAL A 106 6.46 -2.78 -9.28
CA VAL A 106 7.88 -3.12 -9.24
C VAL A 106 8.00 -4.63 -9.19
N GLY A 107 8.49 -5.21 -10.29
CA GLY A 107 8.88 -6.61 -10.35
C GLY A 107 10.25 -6.80 -9.69
N VAL A 108 10.41 -7.87 -8.89
CA VAL A 108 11.68 -8.25 -8.24
C VAL A 108 12.13 -9.62 -8.73
#